data_AF-A0A3D0PEU2-F1
#
_entry.id   AF-A0A3D0PEU2-F1
#
_cell.length_a   1.000
_cell.length_b   1.000
_cell.length_c   1.000
_cell.angle_alpha   90.00
_cell.angle_beta   90.00
_cell.angle_gamma   90.00
#
_symmetry.space_group_name_H-M   'P 1'
#
loop_
_entity.id
_entity.type
_entity.pdbx_description
1 polymer ?
#
loop_
_entity_poly.entity_id
_entity_poly.type
_entity_poly.pdbx_seq_one_letter_code
_entity_poly.pdbx_strand_id
1 'polypeptide(L)'
;TFGEHQWEDTGIFNFLRALPGEILKHPDNDFVTPSEAIARYDARDVIDIPNFVSWADVERDLSAWLSNSIQHDAAHTLYSLRERVLDTKDALLIENWRRLQTSDHFYYMCTKWFADGDVHKYFNPYESPYDAFISFMNALHDVQLRIGLKNKKI
;
A
#
# COMPACT_ATOMS: atom_id res chain seq x y z
N THR A 1 -1.13 -5.73 15.10
CA THR A 1 -1.85 -6.90 14.54
C THR A 1 -1.66 -8.14 15.40
N PHE A 2 -2.57 -9.12 15.28
CA PHE A 2 -2.61 -10.33 16.11
C PHE A 2 -1.51 -11.33 15.69
N GLY A 3 -0.74 -11.83 16.66
CA GLY A 3 0.44 -12.66 16.43
C GLY A 3 1.73 -11.89 16.13
N GLU A 4 1.66 -10.57 15.96
CA GLU A 4 2.81 -9.74 15.57
C GLU A 4 3.03 -8.57 16.54
N HIS A 5 1.99 -7.75 16.78
CA HIS A 5 2.01 -6.71 17.82
C HIS A 5 1.33 -7.17 19.12
N GLN A 6 0.41 -8.12 19.00
CA GLN A 6 -0.24 -8.80 20.11
C GLN A 6 0.20 -10.26 20.08
N TRP A 7 1.17 -10.61 20.91
CA TRP A 7 1.76 -11.95 20.94
C TRP A 7 0.76 -12.98 21.45
N GLU A 8 0.94 -14.26 21.08
CA GLU A 8 0.07 -15.34 21.52
C GLU A 8 -0.09 -15.40 23.05
N ASP A 9 1.01 -15.18 23.77
CA ASP A 9 1.06 -15.20 25.25
C ASP A 9 0.19 -14.12 25.92
N THR A 10 -0.23 -13.08 25.19
CA THR A 10 -1.21 -12.10 25.71
C THR A 10 -2.62 -12.68 25.77
N GLY A 11 -2.84 -13.87 25.21
CA GLY A 11 -4.14 -14.54 25.11
C GLY A 11 -5.00 -14.03 23.96
N ILE A 12 -4.45 -13.24 23.05
CA ILE A 12 -5.22 -12.57 21.99
C ILE A 12 -5.96 -13.55 21.07
N PHE A 13 -5.37 -14.71 20.78
CA PHE A 13 -6.05 -15.74 19.97
C PHE A 13 -7.18 -16.42 20.73
N ASN A 14 -7.04 -16.59 22.05
CA ASN A 14 -8.13 -17.11 22.89
C ASN A 14 -9.29 -16.11 22.95
N PHE A 15 -8.97 -14.82 23.08
CA PHE A 15 -9.96 -13.75 23.00
C PHE A 15 -10.71 -13.79 21.66
N LEU A 16 -10.01 -13.81 20.53
CA LEU A 16 -10.65 -13.85 19.20
C LEU A 16 -11.47 -15.12 18.96
N ARG A 17 -11.07 -16.26 19.55
CA ARG A 17 -11.85 -17.51 19.48
C ARG A 17 -13.16 -17.43 20.26
N ALA A 18 -13.15 -16.76 21.41
CA ALA A 18 -14.32 -16.59 22.26
C ALA A 18 -15.26 -15.47 21.76
N LEU A 19 -14.71 -14.44 21.12
CA LEU A 19 -15.41 -13.21 20.74
C LEU A 19 -16.71 -13.44 19.93
N PRO A 20 -16.75 -14.28 18.88
CA PRO A 20 -17.99 -14.53 18.16
C PRO A 20 -19.08 -15.12 19.05
N GLY A 21 -18.70 -16.03 19.95
CA GLY A 21 -19.63 -16.66 20.89
C GLY A 21 -20.27 -15.65 21.84
N GLU A 22 -19.50 -14.66 22.31
CA GLU A 22 -20.02 -13.58 23.16
C GLU A 22 -20.93 -12.62 22.39
N ILE A 23 -20.54 -12.21 21.17
CA ILE A 23 -21.33 -11.30 20.33
C ILE A 23 -22.70 -11.90 19.98
N LEU A 24 -22.73 -13.20 19.66
CA LEU A 24 -23.95 -13.92 19.26
C LEU A 24 -24.89 -14.29 20.42
N LYS A 25 -24.53 -13.97 21.68
CA LYS A 25 -25.48 -14.11 22.81
C LYS A 25 -26.65 -13.14 22.70
N HIS A 26 -26.45 -12.01 22.04
CA HIS A 26 -27.53 -11.05 21.79
C HIS A 26 -28.24 -11.42 20.48
N PRO A 27 -29.57 -11.60 20.47
CA PRO A 27 -30.30 -12.08 19.30
C PRO A 27 -30.27 -11.13 18.10
N ASP A 28 -30.00 -9.85 18.34
CA ASP A 28 -29.93 -8.82 17.28
C ASP A 28 -28.56 -8.77 16.58
N ASN A 29 -27.56 -9.52 17.04
CA ASN A 29 -26.21 -9.50 16.48
C ASN A 29 -25.99 -10.66 15.51
N ASP A 30 -25.30 -10.38 14.41
CA ASP A 30 -24.74 -11.39 13.53
C ASP A 30 -23.42 -10.93 12.89
N PHE A 31 -22.81 -11.82 12.10
CA PHE A 31 -21.65 -11.51 11.29
C PHE A 31 -22.01 -11.64 9.83
N VAL A 32 -21.73 -10.60 9.07
CA VAL A 32 -21.93 -10.58 7.63
C VAL A 32 -20.64 -10.14 6.95
N THR A 33 -20.40 -10.72 5.78
CA THR A 33 -19.41 -10.22 4.85
C THR A 33 -19.88 -8.89 4.24
N PRO A 34 -18.96 -8.08 3.70
CA PRO A 34 -19.34 -6.85 2.99
C PRO A 34 -20.38 -7.08 1.87
N SER A 35 -20.26 -8.17 1.12
CA SER A 35 -21.22 -8.51 0.05
C SER A 35 -22.61 -8.86 0.59
N GLU A 36 -22.70 -9.58 1.72
CA GLU A 36 -23.97 -9.88 2.37
C GLU A 36 -24.62 -8.62 2.94
N ALA A 37 -23.83 -7.72 3.53
CA ALA A 37 -24.33 -6.42 4.01
C ALA A 37 -24.93 -5.60 2.86
N ILE A 38 -24.25 -5.52 1.71
CA ILE A 38 -24.76 -4.82 0.51
C ILE A 38 -26.05 -5.46 0.00
N ALA A 39 -26.16 -6.79 0.01
CA ALA A 39 -27.36 -7.49 -0.44
C ALA A 39 -28.54 -7.34 0.54
N ARG A 40 -28.26 -7.14 1.82
CA ARG A 40 -29.27 -7.13 2.89
C ARG A 40 -29.86 -5.76 3.19
N TYR A 41 -29.05 -4.70 3.06
CA TYR A 41 -29.43 -3.36 3.52
C TYR A 41 -29.51 -2.37 2.37
N ASP A 42 -30.59 -1.58 2.35
CA ASP A 42 -30.72 -0.48 1.39
C ASP A 42 -29.72 0.63 1.69
N ALA A 43 -29.19 1.25 0.63
CA ALA A 43 -28.37 2.44 0.73
C ALA A 43 -29.15 3.57 1.42
N ARG A 44 -28.54 4.20 2.43
CA ARG A 44 -29.19 5.23 3.25
C ARG A 44 -28.88 6.65 2.80
N ASP A 45 -27.66 6.89 2.34
CA ASP A 45 -27.20 8.22 1.96
C ASP A 45 -25.99 8.11 1.02
N VAL A 46 -25.56 9.24 0.46
CA VAL A 46 -24.35 9.38 -0.34
C VAL A 46 -23.32 10.19 0.43
N ILE A 47 -22.11 9.65 0.53
CA ILE A 47 -20.97 10.36 1.10
C ILE A 47 -20.10 10.85 -0.07
N ASP A 48 -19.87 12.16 -0.12
CA ASP A 48 -18.94 12.78 -1.06
C ASP A 48 -17.63 13.13 -0.34
N ILE A 49 -16.49 12.73 -0.91
CA ILE A 49 -15.15 12.90 -0.33
C ILE A 49 -14.26 13.59 -1.37
N PRO A 50 -14.22 14.94 -1.39
CA PRO A 50 -13.54 15.69 -2.45
C PRO A 50 -12.01 15.66 -2.34
N ASN A 51 -11.48 15.25 -1.18
CA ASN A 51 -10.04 15.19 -0.91
C ASN A 51 -9.58 13.74 -0.76
N PHE A 52 -8.30 13.49 -1.03
CA PHE A 52 -7.72 12.18 -0.76
C PHE A 52 -7.67 11.90 0.74
N VAL A 53 -8.13 10.71 1.13
CA VAL A 53 -8.11 10.25 2.53
C VAL A 53 -7.40 8.90 2.59
N SER A 54 -6.55 8.73 3.60
CA SER A 54 -5.89 7.47 3.91
C SER A 54 -6.05 7.11 5.38
N TRP A 55 -5.81 5.83 5.68
CA TRP A 55 -5.75 5.35 7.06
C TRP A 55 -4.36 5.54 7.69
N ALA A 56 -3.38 6.08 6.96
CA ALA A 56 -2.00 6.20 7.41
C ALA A 56 -1.75 7.56 8.06
N ASP A 57 -0.78 7.57 8.98
CA ASP A 57 -0.28 8.72 9.73
C ASP A 57 -1.39 9.55 10.42
N VAL A 58 -0.99 10.64 11.07
CA VAL A 58 -1.94 11.57 11.72
C VAL A 58 -2.73 12.38 10.69
N GLU A 59 -2.11 12.75 9.57
CA GLU A 59 -2.72 13.64 8.58
C GLU A 59 -3.85 13.00 7.77
N ARG A 60 -3.92 11.66 7.73
CA ARG A 60 -4.96 10.89 7.02
C ARG A 60 -5.08 11.26 5.54
N ASP A 61 -3.97 11.61 4.91
CA ASP A 61 -3.90 12.01 3.50
C ASP A 61 -2.81 11.20 2.75
N LEU A 62 -2.33 11.72 1.62
CA LEU A 62 -1.31 11.04 0.80
C LEU A 62 0.13 11.22 1.30
N SER A 63 0.35 12.00 2.37
CA SER A 63 1.69 12.39 2.80
C SER A 63 2.56 11.21 3.27
N ALA A 64 1.98 10.07 3.65
CA ALA A 64 2.74 8.85 3.92
C ALA A 64 3.51 8.34 2.68
N TRP A 65 3.04 8.65 1.47
CA TRP A 65 3.64 8.20 0.20
C TRP A 65 4.11 9.33 -0.71
N LEU A 66 3.64 10.57 -0.50
CA LEU A 66 3.88 11.73 -1.37
C LEU A 66 4.02 13.02 -0.54
N SER A 67 5.02 13.07 0.34
CA SER A 67 5.29 14.26 1.18
C SER A 67 6.61 14.96 0.88
N ASN A 68 7.54 14.26 0.22
CA ASN A 68 8.89 14.75 -0.02
C ASN A 68 9.32 14.61 -1.49
N SER A 69 10.42 15.26 -1.84
CA SER A 69 10.91 15.32 -3.21
C SER A 69 11.28 13.96 -3.80
N ILE A 70 11.87 13.06 -3.02
CA ILE A 70 12.30 11.73 -3.49
C ILE A 70 11.10 10.80 -3.76
N GLN A 71 10.08 10.87 -2.92
CA GLN A 71 8.80 10.19 -3.13
C GLN A 71 8.11 10.68 -4.41
N HIS A 72 8.03 12.01 -4.59
CA HIS A 72 7.45 12.60 -5.79
C HIS A 72 8.22 12.25 -7.06
N ASP A 73 9.56 12.29 -7.03
CA ASP A 73 10.41 11.95 -8.17
C ASP A 73 10.26 10.48 -8.58
N ALA A 74 10.29 9.56 -7.59
CA ALA A 74 10.09 8.15 -7.82
C ALA A 74 8.72 7.85 -8.45
N ALA A 75 7.65 8.42 -7.88
CA ALA A 75 6.29 8.22 -8.37
C ALA A 75 6.11 8.80 -9.78
N HIS A 76 6.54 10.05 -10.00
CA HIS A 76 6.45 10.69 -11.31
C HIS A 76 7.22 9.91 -12.37
N THR A 77 8.45 9.48 -12.07
CA THR A 77 9.26 8.69 -13.00
C THR A 77 8.57 7.37 -13.32
N LEU A 78 8.07 6.64 -12.32
CA LEU A 78 7.38 5.36 -12.53
C LEU A 78 6.17 5.49 -13.46
N TYR A 79 5.28 6.45 -13.18
CA TYR A 79 4.04 6.61 -13.94
C TYR A 79 4.27 7.21 -15.33
N SER A 80 5.33 8.00 -15.53
CA SER A 80 5.71 8.51 -16.85
C SER A 80 6.04 7.40 -17.87
N LEU A 81 6.35 6.19 -17.39
CA LEU A 81 6.69 5.05 -18.24
C LEU A 81 5.48 4.26 -18.73
N ARG A 82 4.27 4.53 -18.22
CA ARG A 82 3.06 3.73 -18.47
C ARG A 82 2.88 3.37 -19.95
N GLU A 83 2.71 4.38 -20.81
CA GLU A 83 2.45 4.14 -22.24
C GLU A 83 3.59 3.34 -22.88
N ARG A 84 4.84 3.76 -22.63
CA ARG A 84 6.02 3.12 -23.21
C ARG A 84 6.18 1.66 -22.76
N VAL A 85 5.82 1.32 -21.52
CA VAL A 85 5.84 -0.06 -21.03
C VAL A 85 4.75 -0.88 -21.69
N LEU A 86 3.53 -0.36 -21.76
CA LEU A 86 2.39 -1.08 -22.35
C LEU A 86 2.58 -1.32 -23.85
N ASP A 87 3.17 -0.37 -24.57
CA ASP A 87 3.47 -0.46 -26.00
C ASP A 87 4.45 -1.59 -26.34
N THR A 88 5.29 -2.00 -25.38
CA THR A 88 6.22 -3.12 -25.59
C THR A 88 5.50 -4.46 -25.79
N LYS A 89 4.26 -4.57 -25.29
CA LYS A 89 3.45 -5.82 -25.24
C LYS A 89 4.19 -6.99 -24.58
N ASP A 90 5.24 -6.71 -23.82
CA ASP A 90 6.04 -7.70 -23.12
C ASP A 90 5.44 -7.95 -21.74
N ALA A 91 4.76 -9.08 -21.57
CA ALA A 91 4.04 -9.41 -20.34
C ALA A 91 4.93 -9.39 -19.10
N LEU A 92 6.20 -9.81 -19.22
CA LEU A 92 7.14 -9.80 -18.09
C LEU A 92 7.57 -8.37 -17.73
N LEU A 93 7.82 -7.53 -18.74
CA LEU A 93 8.19 -6.13 -18.50
C LEU A 93 7.03 -5.34 -17.89
N ILE A 94 5.81 -5.58 -18.35
CA ILE A 94 4.58 -5.00 -17.79
C ILE A 94 4.40 -5.44 -16.33
N GLU A 95 4.58 -6.72 -16.04
CA GLU A 95 4.49 -7.25 -14.68
C GLU A 95 5.55 -6.64 -13.75
N ASN A 96 6.81 -6.52 -14.20
CA ASN A 96 7.86 -5.87 -13.42
C ASN A 96 7.52 -4.41 -13.10
N TRP A 97 7.01 -3.65 -14.08
CA TRP A 97 6.55 -2.29 -13.86
C TRP A 97 5.34 -2.21 -12.92
N ARG A 98 4.43 -3.18 -12.95
CA ARG A 98 3.31 -3.28 -12.00
C ARG A 98 3.79 -3.53 -10.58
N ARG A 99 4.78 -4.41 -10.39
CA ARG A 99 5.34 -4.67 -9.06
C ARG A 99 5.99 -3.43 -8.44
N LEU A 100 6.65 -2.60 -9.26
CA LEU A 100 7.21 -1.33 -8.81
C LEU A 100 6.14 -0.29 -8.39
N GLN A 101 4.85 -0.53 -8.65
CA GLN A 101 3.76 0.33 -8.14
C GLN A 101 3.31 -0.04 -6.72
N THR A 102 3.90 -1.05 -6.10
CA THR A 102 3.62 -1.41 -4.71
C THR A 102 3.89 -0.22 -3.80
N SER A 103 2.89 0.17 -2.99
CA SER A 103 2.92 1.39 -2.18
C SER A 103 4.06 1.44 -1.18
N ASP A 104 4.49 0.27 -0.68
CA ASP A 104 5.59 0.12 0.27
C ASP A 104 6.88 0.75 -0.23
N HIS A 105 7.13 0.77 -1.55
CA HIS A 105 8.30 1.44 -2.10
C HIS A 105 8.34 2.93 -1.75
N PHE A 106 7.23 3.64 -1.91
CA PHE A 106 7.15 5.07 -1.56
C PHE A 106 7.07 5.28 -0.05
N TYR A 107 6.41 4.36 0.65
CA TYR A 107 6.31 4.36 2.11
C TYR A 107 7.72 4.31 2.75
N TYR A 108 8.60 3.43 2.27
CA TYR A 108 9.98 3.33 2.73
C TYR A 108 10.86 4.54 2.42
N MET A 109 10.44 5.41 1.51
CA MET A 109 11.10 6.69 1.19
C MET A 109 10.58 7.87 2.03
N CYS A 110 9.66 7.63 2.97
CA CYS A 110 9.13 8.67 3.84
C CYS A 110 10.22 9.23 4.76
N THR A 111 10.29 10.57 4.86
CA THR A 111 11.28 11.28 5.69
C THR A 111 10.66 11.93 6.92
N LYS A 112 9.40 11.64 7.22
CA LYS A 112 8.75 12.14 8.44
C LYS A 112 9.44 11.55 9.68
N TRP A 113 9.52 12.36 10.73
CA TRP A 113 10.13 11.99 12.02
C TRP A 113 9.01 11.79 13.07
N PHE A 114 9.34 11.18 14.22
CA PHE A 114 8.42 10.79 15.32
C PHE A 114 7.68 9.46 15.11
N ALA A 115 6.58 9.22 15.85
CA ALA A 115 5.89 7.92 15.94
C ALA A 115 5.49 7.35 14.57
N ASP A 116 5.11 8.20 13.61
CA ASP A 116 4.81 7.79 12.24
C ASP A 116 6.08 7.24 11.57
N GLY A 117 7.22 7.91 11.72
CA GLY A 117 8.53 7.47 11.22
C GLY A 117 9.00 6.11 11.79
N ASP A 118 8.58 5.73 13.00
CA ASP A 118 8.89 4.41 13.57
C ASP A 118 8.10 3.29 12.88
N VAL A 119 6.85 3.56 12.45
CA VAL A 119 6.06 2.62 11.64
C VAL A 119 6.65 2.49 10.23
N HIS A 120 7.14 3.59 9.64
CA HIS A 120 7.86 3.59 8.36
C HIS A 120 9.19 2.82 8.39
N LYS A 121 9.74 2.53 9.58
CA LYS A 121 10.98 1.75 9.77
C LYS A 121 10.73 0.28 10.10
N TYR A 122 9.58 -0.06 10.68
CA TYR A 122 9.35 -1.37 11.28
C TYR A 122 9.47 -2.55 10.29
N PHE A 123 9.05 -2.35 9.03
CA PHE A 123 9.18 -3.33 7.94
C PHE A 123 10.09 -2.85 6.80
N ASN A 124 10.94 -1.85 7.06
CA ASN A 124 11.78 -1.27 6.04
C ASN A 124 13.07 -2.07 5.89
N PRO A 125 13.34 -2.69 4.72
CA PRO A 125 14.58 -3.44 4.51
C PRO A 125 15.80 -2.54 4.28
N TYR A 126 15.61 -1.21 4.27
CA TYR A 126 16.64 -0.22 3.98
C TYR A 126 17.06 0.53 5.24
N GLU A 127 18.36 0.84 5.33
CA GLU A 127 18.95 1.60 6.43
C GLU A 127 18.49 3.07 6.46
N SER A 128 18.08 3.61 5.30
CA SER A 128 17.55 4.97 5.20
C SER A 128 16.53 5.12 4.07
N PRO A 129 15.67 6.16 4.12
CA PRO A 129 14.78 6.53 3.02
C PRO A 129 15.53 6.80 1.69
N TYR A 130 16.78 7.24 1.77
CA TYR A 130 17.62 7.48 0.61
C TYR A 130 18.11 6.17 -0.02
N ASP A 131 18.44 5.16 0.78
CA ASP A 131 18.81 3.83 0.28
C ASP A 131 17.61 3.14 -0.40
N ALA A 132 16.41 3.32 0.16
CA ALA A 132 15.16 2.88 -0.46
C ALA A 132 14.95 3.54 -1.83
N PHE A 133 15.11 4.86 -1.89
CA PHE A 133 15.01 5.63 -3.14
C PHE A 133 16.04 5.20 -4.18
N ILE A 134 17.32 5.09 -3.82
CA ILE A 134 18.39 4.67 -4.73
C ILE A 134 18.11 3.27 -5.27
N SER A 135 17.73 2.33 -4.40
CA SER A 135 17.41 0.95 -4.80
C SER A 135 16.23 0.90 -5.76
N PHE A 136 15.17 1.65 -5.47
CA PHE A 136 14.00 1.76 -6.33
C PHE A 136 14.33 2.37 -7.70
N MET A 137 15.06 3.48 -7.72
CA MET A 137 15.41 4.17 -8.96
C MET A 137 16.35 3.33 -9.84
N ASN A 138 17.24 2.54 -9.25
CA ASN A 138 18.06 1.58 -9.98
C ASN A 138 17.20 0.49 -10.66
N ALA A 139 16.24 -0.08 -9.94
CA ALA A 139 15.31 -1.06 -10.50
C ALA A 139 14.43 -0.45 -11.61
N LEU A 140 13.95 0.77 -11.40
CA LEU A 140 13.16 1.50 -12.38
C LEU A 140 13.98 1.84 -13.63
N HIS A 141 15.26 2.17 -13.48
CA HIS A 141 16.17 2.43 -14.60
C HIS A 141 16.39 1.18 -15.46
N ASP A 142 16.52 -0.01 -14.85
CA ASP A 142 16.57 -1.27 -15.60
C ASP A 142 15.30 -1.48 -16.44
N VAL A 143 14.12 -1.18 -15.90
CA VAL A 143 12.86 -1.18 -16.67
C VAL A 143 12.95 -0.21 -17.86
N GLN A 144 13.43 1.02 -17.67
CA GLN A 144 13.59 2.00 -18.74
C GLN A 144 14.52 1.51 -19.87
N LEU A 145 15.65 0.89 -19.50
CA LEU A 145 16.60 0.33 -20.47
C LEU A 145 15.96 -0.79 -21.30
N ARG A 146 15.21 -1.70 -20.64
CA ARG A 146 14.53 -2.81 -21.31
C ARG A 146 13.44 -2.33 -22.28
N ILE A 147 12.69 -1.28 -21.93
CA ILE A 147 11.76 -0.61 -22.86
C ILE A 147 12.54 -0.14 -24.10
N GLY A 148 13.66 0.56 -23.90
CA GLY A 148 14.47 1.10 -25.00
C GLY A 148 15.01 0.03 -25.95
N LEU A 149 15.39 -1.14 -25.42
CA LEU A 149 15.85 -2.28 -26.22
C LEU A 149 14.72 -2.91 -27.05
N LYS A 150 13.48 -2.89 -26.56
CA LYS A 150 12.31 -3.40 -27.29
C LYS A 150 11.89 -2.46 -28.41
N ASN A 151 11.87 -1.16 -28.14
CA ASN A 151 11.44 -0.15 -29.12
C ASN A 151 12.42 0.03 -30.29
N LYS A 152 13.71 -0.32 -30.10
CA LYS A 152 14.72 -0.31 -31.18
C LYS A 152 14.68 -1.54 -32.09
N LYS A 153 13.91 -2.59 -31.76
CA LYS A 153 13.82 -3.83 -32.56
C LYS A 153 12.75 -3.77 -33.67
N ILE A 154 12.38 -2.56 -34.10
CA ILE A 154 11.45 -2.30 -35.20
C ILE A 154 12.23 -1.84 -36.42
#